data_AF-A0A812IVC1-F1
#
_entry.id   AF-A0A812IVC1-F1
#
_cell.length_a   1.000
_cell.length_b   1.000
_cell.length_c   1.000
_cell.angle_alpha   90.00
_cell.angle_beta   90.00
_cell.angle_gamma   90.00
#
_symmetry.space_group_name_H-M   'P 1'
#
loop_
_entity.id
_entity.type
_entity.pdbx_description
1 polymer ?
#
loop_
_entity_poly.entity_id
_entity_poly.type
_entity_poly.pdbx_seq_one_letter_code
_entity_poly.pdbx_strand_id
1 'polypeptide(L)'
;MQYAPHCLKRPRRLTAQEAIARRRERRERNADLRSGDRPLPPPVVGYDACIERLCMKTEVEGMDVQFPVQPLDAQRLVMAAALRAMRERSVAFVESPTGTGKTLALLSASLAYQHFQQKSAEVSLGSCTGTGEVAMVDDGMRS
;
A
#
# COMPACT_ATOMS: atom_id res chain seq x y z
N MET A 1 -7.78 -17.02 -38.09
CA MET A 1 -7.07 -16.07 -37.21
C MET A 1 -5.64 -16.55 -37.03
N GLN A 2 -4.69 -15.91 -37.69
CA GLN A 2 -3.26 -16.24 -37.56
C GLN A 2 -2.69 -15.49 -36.36
N TYR A 3 -2.34 -16.21 -35.30
CA TYR A 3 -1.52 -15.66 -34.21
C TYR A 3 -0.10 -15.49 -34.76
N ALA A 4 0.35 -14.24 -34.88
CA ALA A 4 1.73 -13.94 -35.19
C ALA A 4 2.61 -14.41 -34.00
N PRO A 5 3.74 -15.10 -34.24
CA PRO A 5 4.66 -15.44 -33.16
C PRO A 5 5.32 -14.15 -32.68
N HIS A 6 4.93 -13.66 -31.50
CA HIS A 6 5.67 -12.62 -30.80
C HIS A 6 7.03 -13.17 -30.38
N CYS A 7 7.98 -13.13 -31.30
CA CYS A 7 9.37 -13.41 -31.05
C CYS A 7 9.90 -12.24 -30.18
N LEU A 8 9.84 -12.41 -28.85
CA LEU A 8 10.51 -11.53 -27.91
C LEU A 8 12.01 -11.57 -28.25
N LYS A 9 12.47 -10.55 -28.99
CA LYS A 9 13.88 -10.39 -29.34
C LYS A 9 14.69 -10.52 -28.06
N ARG A 10 15.58 -11.53 -28.00
CA ARG A 10 16.46 -11.72 -26.84
C ARG A 10 17.20 -10.41 -26.58
N PRO A 11 17.18 -9.87 -25.36
CA PRO A 11 17.80 -8.59 -25.08
C PRO A 11 19.31 -8.69 -25.36
N ARG A 12 19.84 -7.66 -26.05
CA ARG A 12 21.27 -7.54 -26.36
C ARG A 12 22.08 -7.72 -25.07
N ARG A 13 23.18 -8.48 -25.12
CA ARG A 13 24.14 -8.53 -24.00
C ARG A 13 24.67 -7.12 -23.75
N LEU A 14 24.55 -6.66 -22.51
CA LEU A 14 25.06 -5.37 -22.07
C LEU A 14 26.56 -5.48 -21.85
N THR A 15 27.29 -4.40 -22.09
CA THR A 15 28.67 -4.28 -21.61
C THR A 15 28.68 -4.15 -20.09
N ALA A 16 29.84 -4.39 -19.45
CA ALA A 16 29.98 -4.20 -18.00
C ALA A 16 29.63 -2.76 -17.58
N GLN A 17 30.05 -1.77 -18.36
CA GLN A 17 29.74 -0.36 -18.12
C GLN A 17 28.24 -0.08 -18.22
N GLU A 18 27.57 -0.60 -19.24
CA GLU A 18 26.11 -0.47 -19.41
C GLU A 18 25.34 -1.16 -18.28
N ALA A 19 25.81 -2.32 -17.81
CA ALA A 19 25.21 -3.04 -16.69
C ALA A 19 25.34 -2.24 -15.38
N ILE A 20 26.50 -1.64 -15.12
CA ILE A 20 26.73 -0.77 -13.96
C ILE A 20 25.83 0.48 -14.04
N ALA A 21 25.78 1.15 -15.19
CA ALA A 21 24.94 2.33 -15.40
C ALA A 21 23.45 2.00 -15.16
N ARG A 22 22.94 0.89 -15.71
CA ARG A 22 21.56 0.44 -15.47
C ARG A 22 21.30 0.10 -14.01
N ARG A 23 22.28 -0.49 -13.30
CA ARG A 23 22.13 -0.79 -11.86
C ARG A 23 22.05 0.50 -11.04
N ARG A 24 22.84 1.52 -11.39
CA ARG A 24 22.79 2.84 -10.76
C ARG A 24 21.44 3.51 -11.00
N GLU A 25 21.00 3.57 -12.25
CA GLU A 25 19.70 4.13 -12.64
C GLU A 25 18.53 3.40 -11.93
N ARG A 26 18.59 2.06 -11.79
CA ARG A 26 17.60 1.30 -10.99
C ARG A 26 17.62 1.68 -9.52
N ARG A 27 18.80 1.91 -8.93
CA ARG A 27 18.91 2.32 -7.52
C ARG A 27 18.33 3.71 -7.31
N GLU A 28 18.64 4.65 -8.19
CA GLU A 28 18.11 6.02 -8.15
C GLU A 28 16.58 6.00 -8.34
N ARG A 29 16.06 5.32 -9.37
CA ARG A 29 14.60 5.13 -9.52
C ARG A 29 13.94 4.53 -8.28
N ASN A 30 14.54 3.50 -7.67
CA ASN A 30 14.01 2.90 -6.45
C ASN A 30 14.15 3.81 -5.22
N ALA A 31 15.10 4.75 -5.22
CA ALA A 31 15.22 5.76 -4.18
C ALA A 31 14.11 6.80 -4.32
N ASP A 32 13.88 7.33 -5.52
CA ASP A 32 12.78 8.28 -5.80
C ASP A 32 11.41 7.69 -5.43
N LEU A 33 11.19 6.40 -5.72
CA LEU A 33 9.96 5.69 -5.36
C LEU A 33 9.78 5.56 -3.83
N ARG A 34 10.87 5.52 -3.07
CA ARG A 34 10.84 5.41 -1.60
C ARG A 34 10.69 6.77 -0.93
N SER A 35 11.29 7.82 -1.50
CA SER A 35 11.12 9.20 -1.01
C SER A 35 9.74 9.76 -1.33
N GLY A 36 9.06 9.21 -2.34
CA GLY A 36 7.76 9.68 -2.82
C GLY A 36 7.86 10.76 -3.89
N ASP A 37 9.08 11.13 -4.30
CA ASP A 37 9.33 12.11 -5.39
C ASP A 37 8.83 11.59 -6.74
N ARG A 38 8.73 10.26 -6.88
CA ARG A 38 8.14 9.60 -8.03
C ARG A 38 6.90 8.82 -7.61
N PRO A 39 5.72 9.05 -8.24
CA PRO A 39 4.54 8.25 -7.96
C PRO A 39 4.76 6.81 -8.42
N LEU A 40 4.19 5.86 -7.66
CA LEU A 40 4.12 4.47 -8.10
C LEU A 40 3.33 4.38 -9.41
N PRO A 41 3.74 3.51 -10.36
CA PRO A 41 2.93 3.25 -11.53
C PRO A 41 1.55 2.76 -11.10
N PRO A 42 0.47 3.13 -11.81
CA PRO A 42 -0.86 2.64 -11.48
C PRO A 42 -0.86 1.11 -11.54
N PRO A 43 -1.53 0.45 -10.59
CA PRO A 43 -1.56 -1.01 -10.56
C PRO A 43 -2.21 -1.52 -11.85
N VAL A 44 -1.60 -2.56 -12.44
CA VAL A 44 -2.11 -3.19 -13.68
C VAL A 44 -3.48 -3.83 -13.46
N VAL A 45 -3.83 -4.10 -12.20
CA VAL A 45 -5.09 -4.70 -11.77
C VAL A 45 -5.65 -3.89 -10.60
N GLY A 46 -6.90 -3.46 -10.68
CA GLY A 46 -7.61 -2.84 -9.55
C GLY A 46 -7.99 -3.91 -8.52
N TYR A 47 -7.33 -3.93 -7.37
CA TYR A 47 -7.60 -4.91 -6.31
C TYR A 47 -8.69 -4.46 -5.33
N ASP A 48 -9.07 -3.18 -5.35
CA ASP A 48 -9.97 -2.57 -4.36
C ASP A 48 -11.34 -3.27 -4.30
N ALA A 49 -11.98 -3.48 -5.45
CA ALA A 49 -13.27 -4.18 -5.51
C ALA A 49 -13.18 -5.66 -5.07
N CYS A 50 -12.04 -6.32 -5.31
CA CYS A 50 -11.83 -7.69 -4.86
C CYS A 50 -11.64 -7.76 -3.35
N ILE A 51 -10.95 -6.78 -2.76
CA ILE A 51 -10.72 -6.69 -1.32
C ILE A 51 -12.06 -6.57 -0.59
N GLU A 52 -12.95 -5.69 -1.03
CA GLU A 52 -14.26 -5.50 -0.39
C GLU A 52 -15.13 -6.76 -0.41
N ARG A 53 -15.04 -7.55 -1.48
CA ARG A 53 -15.83 -8.78 -1.62
C ARG A 53 -15.23 -9.98 -0.88
N LEU A 54 -13.91 -10.05 -0.79
CA LEU A 54 -13.20 -11.24 -0.30
C LEU A 54 -12.72 -11.09 1.14
N CYS A 55 -12.45 -9.89 1.62
CA CYS A 55 -11.84 -9.67 2.93
C CYS A 55 -12.85 -9.37 4.03
N MET A 56 -12.69 -10.05 5.16
CA MET A 56 -13.32 -9.73 6.43
C MET A 56 -12.48 -8.70 7.17
N LYS A 57 -13.15 -7.77 7.84
CA LYS A 57 -12.53 -6.76 8.69
C LYS A 57 -12.47 -7.25 10.14
N THR A 58 -11.30 -7.29 10.74
CA THR A 58 -11.08 -7.72 12.14
C THR A 58 -10.21 -6.70 12.86
N GLU A 59 -10.58 -6.36 14.08
CA GLU A 59 -9.79 -5.45 14.92
C GLU A 59 -8.69 -6.23 15.66
N VAL A 60 -7.45 -5.75 15.54
CA VAL A 60 -6.26 -6.31 16.20
C VAL A 60 -5.38 -5.15 16.68
N GLU A 61 -5.05 -5.12 17.98
CA GLU A 61 -4.24 -4.07 18.59
C GLU A 61 -4.80 -2.64 18.37
N GLY A 62 -6.12 -2.46 18.26
CA GLY A 62 -6.75 -1.16 17.97
C GLY A 62 -6.68 -0.74 16.50
N MET A 63 -6.30 -1.65 15.60
CA MET A 63 -6.18 -1.39 14.17
C MET A 63 -7.09 -2.32 13.36
N ASP A 64 -7.70 -1.75 12.31
CA ASP A 64 -8.58 -2.47 11.39
C ASP A 64 -7.77 -3.29 10.37
N VAL A 65 -7.76 -4.62 10.52
CA VAL A 65 -7.06 -5.54 9.62
C VAL A 65 -8.06 -6.19 8.66
N GLN A 66 -7.77 -6.11 7.35
CA GLN A 66 -8.52 -6.83 6.32
C GLN A 66 -7.87 -8.18 6.04
N PHE A 67 -8.65 -9.27 6.13
CA PHE A 67 -8.15 -10.64 5.93
C PHE A 67 -9.16 -11.48 5.12
N PRO A 68 -8.74 -12.26 4.11
CA PRO A 68 -9.65 -12.90 3.14
C PRO A 68 -10.52 -14.05 3.69
N VAL A 69 -10.27 -14.50 4.92
CA VAL A 69 -11.05 -15.55 5.59
C VAL A 69 -11.16 -15.19 7.07
N GLN A 70 -11.91 -15.97 7.86
CA GLN A 70 -11.86 -15.78 9.31
C GLN A 70 -10.46 -16.15 9.84
N PRO A 71 -9.76 -15.21 10.52
CA PRO A 71 -8.40 -15.48 10.99
C PRO A 71 -8.38 -16.57 12.07
N LEU A 72 -7.46 -17.51 11.97
CA LEU A 72 -7.15 -18.48 13.03
C LEU A 72 -6.48 -17.76 14.21
N ASP A 73 -6.58 -18.31 15.43
CA ASP A 73 -5.95 -17.70 16.61
C ASP A 73 -4.44 -17.51 16.45
N ALA A 74 -3.75 -18.51 15.88
CA ALA A 74 -2.33 -18.39 15.57
C ALA A 74 -2.02 -17.26 14.58
N GLN A 75 -2.91 -17.00 13.61
CA GLN A 75 -2.77 -15.88 12.67
C GLN A 75 -3.02 -14.54 13.37
N ARG A 76 -4.01 -14.47 14.28
CA ARG A 76 -4.27 -13.27 15.08
C ARG A 76 -3.09 -12.92 15.98
N LEU A 77 -2.45 -13.92 16.59
CA LEU A 77 -1.22 -13.72 17.37
C LEU A 77 -0.07 -13.19 16.51
N VAL A 78 0.10 -13.71 15.28
CA VAL A 78 1.09 -13.20 14.33
C VAL A 78 0.80 -11.73 13.97
N MET A 79 -0.47 -11.41 13.68
CA MET A 79 -0.89 -10.03 13.38
C MET A 79 -0.61 -9.11 14.58
N ALA A 80 -1.00 -9.51 15.79
CA ALA A 80 -0.80 -8.71 17.00
C ALA A 80 0.69 -8.47 17.30
N ALA A 81 1.51 -9.52 17.23
CA ALA A 81 2.95 -9.40 17.42
C ALA A 81 3.61 -8.49 16.38
N ALA A 82 3.20 -8.59 15.11
CA ALA A 82 3.69 -7.73 14.04
C ALA A 82 3.27 -6.26 14.25
N LEU A 83 2.01 -6.00 14.59
CA LEU A 83 1.50 -4.65 14.84
C LEU A 83 2.21 -3.98 16.04
N ARG A 84 2.43 -4.72 17.14
CA ARG A 84 3.19 -4.23 18.29
C ARG A 84 4.64 -3.90 17.91
N ALA A 85 5.32 -4.82 17.22
CA ALA A 85 6.69 -4.60 16.77
C ALA A 85 6.82 -3.37 15.86
N MET A 86 5.89 -3.17 14.93
CA MET A 86 5.87 -2.00 14.05
C MET A 86 5.61 -0.70 14.83
N ARG A 87 4.69 -0.71 15.79
CA ARG A 87 4.38 0.45 16.65
C ARG A 87 5.56 0.84 17.54
N GLU A 88 6.21 -0.15 18.14
CA GLU A 88 7.34 0.02 19.06
C GLU A 88 8.69 0.17 18.35
N ARG A 89 8.73 -0.02 17.02
CA ARG A 89 9.96 -0.09 16.21
C ARG A 89 10.93 -1.17 16.72
N SER A 90 10.39 -2.28 17.19
CA SER A 90 11.12 -3.44 17.74
C SER A 90 11.05 -4.64 16.78
N VAL A 91 11.77 -5.72 17.10
CA VAL A 91 11.73 -6.98 16.36
C VAL A 91 10.88 -7.98 17.15
N ALA A 92 9.89 -8.58 16.50
CA ALA A 92 9.12 -9.68 17.07
C ALA A 92 9.64 -11.03 16.58
N PHE A 93 9.75 -11.98 17.51
CA PHE A 93 9.97 -13.39 17.21
C PHE A 93 8.62 -14.12 17.28
N VAL A 94 8.18 -14.68 16.15
CA VAL A 94 6.85 -15.28 16.03
C VAL A 94 6.98 -16.71 15.51
N GLU A 95 6.85 -17.67 16.42
CA GLU A 95 6.78 -19.09 16.09
C GLU A 95 5.33 -19.52 15.90
N SER A 96 5.04 -20.21 14.80
CA SER A 96 3.71 -20.80 14.59
C SER A 96 3.80 -22.06 13.71
N PRO A 97 2.85 -23.00 13.84
CA PRO A 97 2.85 -24.27 13.09
C PRO A 97 2.78 -24.02 11.57
N THR A 98 3.61 -24.71 10.80
CA THR A 98 3.76 -24.55 9.33
C THR A 98 2.44 -24.81 8.58
N GLY A 99 2.25 -24.15 7.43
CA GLY A 99 1.07 -24.35 6.56
C GLY A 99 -0.19 -23.53 6.88
N THR A 100 -0.20 -22.71 7.94
CA THR A 100 -1.39 -21.97 8.40
C THR A 100 -1.52 -20.54 7.85
N GLY A 101 -0.84 -20.16 6.77
CA GLY A 101 -1.03 -18.83 6.17
C GLY A 101 -0.45 -17.64 6.96
N LYS A 102 0.61 -17.85 7.76
CA LYS A 102 1.33 -16.77 8.50
C LYS A 102 1.76 -15.60 7.62
N THR A 103 2.26 -15.86 6.42
CA THR A 103 2.71 -14.80 5.50
C THR A 103 1.57 -13.87 5.16
N LEU A 104 0.37 -14.42 4.91
CA LEU A 104 -0.80 -13.63 4.64
C LEU A 104 -1.19 -12.77 5.85
N ALA A 105 -1.14 -13.35 7.05
CA ALA A 105 -1.43 -12.64 8.31
C ALA A 105 -0.45 -11.49 8.59
N LEU A 106 0.83 -11.72 8.33
CA LEU A 106 1.88 -10.70 8.44
C LEU A 106 1.67 -9.58 7.42
N LEU A 107 1.36 -9.91 6.17
CA LEU A 107 1.10 -8.92 5.12
C LEU A 107 -0.14 -8.08 5.43
N SER A 108 -1.25 -8.70 5.85
CA SER A 108 -2.46 -7.95 6.23
C SER A 108 -2.21 -7.00 7.40
N ALA A 109 -1.46 -7.43 8.42
CA ALA A 109 -1.07 -6.56 9.53
C ALA A 109 -0.19 -5.39 9.06
N SER A 110 0.74 -5.65 8.14
CA SER A 110 1.65 -4.64 7.59
C SER A 110 0.92 -3.57 6.77
N LEU A 111 -0.09 -3.98 5.99
CA LEU A 111 -0.95 -3.07 5.23
C LEU A 111 -1.87 -2.27 6.16
N ALA A 112 -2.47 -2.91 7.16
CA ALA A 112 -3.31 -2.23 8.15
C ALA A 112 -2.55 -1.13 8.90
N TYR A 113 -1.30 -1.41 9.31
CA TYR A 113 -0.43 -0.42 9.95
C TYR A 113 -0.14 0.78 9.04
N GLN A 114 0.15 0.54 7.75
CA GLN A 114 0.38 1.62 6.78
C GLN A 114 -0.85 2.51 6.62
N HIS A 115 -2.04 1.93 6.47
CA HIS A 115 -3.28 2.69 6.39
C HIS A 115 -3.59 3.48 7.67
N PHE A 116 -3.30 2.91 8.84
CA PHE A 116 -3.44 3.61 10.12
C PHE A 116 -2.53 4.85 10.19
N GLN A 117 -1.28 4.73 9.74
CA GLN A 117 -0.32 5.84 9.71
C GLN A 117 -0.75 6.95 8.72
N GLN A 118 -1.26 6.57 7.54
CA GLN A 118 -1.76 7.51 6.55
C GLN A 118 -2.97 8.31 7.07
N LYS A 119 -3.97 7.61 7.63
CA LYS A 119 -5.13 8.27 8.25
C LYS A 119 -4.73 9.23 9.36
N SER A 120 -3.78 8.84 10.20
CA SER A 120 -3.28 9.69 11.30
C SER A 120 -2.58 10.95 10.78
N ALA A 121 -1.89 10.85 9.63
CA ALA A 121 -1.25 12.01 8.99
C ALA A 121 -2.27 12.98 8.37
N GLU A 122 -3.33 12.46 7.74
CA GLU A 122 -4.39 13.29 7.12
C GLU A 122 -5.22 14.06 8.15
N VAL A 123 -5.53 13.44 9.30
CA VAL A 123 -6.28 14.08 10.40
C VAL A 123 -5.57 15.34 10.93
N SER A 124 -4.23 15.39 10.83
CA SER A 124 -3.44 16.54 11.27
C SER A 124 -3.47 17.73 10.29
N LEU A 125 -3.90 17.53 9.04
CA LEU A 125 -3.97 18.57 7.99
C LEU A 125 -5.38 19.12 7.75
N GLY A 126 -6.42 18.46 8.29
CA GLY A 126 -7.83 18.77 8.00
C GLY A 126 -8.54 19.77 8.90
N SER A 127 -7.92 20.30 9.97
CA SER A 127 -8.62 21.17 10.94
C SER A 127 -8.77 22.64 10.53
N CYS A 128 -8.45 23.01 9.28
CA CYS A 128 -8.51 24.38 8.78
C CYS A 128 -9.44 24.50 7.56
N THR A 129 -10.72 24.14 7.68
CA THR A 129 -11.73 24.61 6.73
C THR A 129 -12.84 25.33 7.49
N GLY A 130 -12.62 26.64 7.68
CA GLY A 130 -13.67 27.56 8.06
C GLY A 130 -14.71 27.60 6.96
N THR A 131 -15.95 27.32 7.34
CA THR A 131 -17.17 27.53 6.56
C THR A 131 -17.26 28.98 6.09
N GLY A 132 -17.04 29.22 4.81
CA GLY A 132 -17.36 30.47 4.12
C GLY A 132 -18.48 30.21 3.12
N GLU A 133 -19.71 30.32 3.60
CA GLU A 133 -20.93 30.41 2.81
C GLU A 133 -20.82 31.64 1.89
N VAL A 134 -20.71 31.45 0.57
CA VAL A 134 -20.82 32.52 -0.41
C VAL A 134 -22.27 32.60 -0.87
N ALA A 135 -23.07 33.38 -0.15
CA ALA A 135 -24.32 33.92 -0.65
C ALA A 135 -24.09 35.42 -0.91
N MET A 136 -23.92 35.82 -2.17
CA MET A 136 -23.95 37.23 -2.59
C MET A 136 -24.81 37.36 -3.86
N VAL A 137 -26.09 37.53 -3.57
CA VAL A 137 -27.11 38.41 -4.15
C VAL A 137 -26.89 39.00 -5.55
N ASP A 138 -27.92 38.76 -6.37
CA ASP A 138 -28.29 39.34 -7.66
C ASP A 138 -28.61 40.83 -7.52
N ASP A 139 -27.94 41.71 -8.27
CA ASP A 139 -28.33 43.12 -8.40
C ASP A 139 -28.12 43.63 -9.85
N GLY A 140 -29.20 43.54 -10.63
CA GLY A 140 -29.86 44.75 -11.13
C GLY A 140 -29.04 45.75 -11.96
N MET A 141 -29.16 45.61 -13.29
CA MET A 141 -29.61 46.66 -14.22
C MET A 141 -29.17 48.13 -13.94
N ARG A 142 -28.28 48.66 -14.78
CA ARG A 142 -28.24 50.10 -15.06
C ARG A 142 -27.93 50.35 -16.54
N SER A 143 -28.90 50.96 -17.22
CA SER A 143 -28.66 51.90 -18.33
C SER A 143 -28.15 53.23 -17.76
#